data_AF-W2BV90-F1
#
_entry.id   AF-W2BV90-F1
#
_cell.length_a   1.000
_cell.length_b   1.000
_cell.length_c   1.000
_cell.angle_alpha   90.00
_cell.angle_beta   90.00
_cell.angle_gamma   90.00
#
_symmetry.space_group_name_H-M   'P 1'
#
loop_
_entity.id
_entity.type
_entity.pdbx_description
1 polymer ?
#
loop_
_entity_poly.entity_id
_entity_poly.type
_entity_poly.pdbx_seq_one_letter_code
_entity_poly.pdbx_strand_id
1 'polypeptide(L)'
;MYGTEFAGLSDVISKDNIYYAHPYCSQERGSKKNHNRLIRRHLPKDSKNATSAEVARIELWINKYPKRMFNYLTPEIIYHSG
;
A
#
# COMPACT_ATOMS: atom_id res chain seq x y z
N MET A 1 -7.16 11.41 -9.02
CA MET A 1 -7.51 12.24 -7.86
C MET A 1 -7.15 11.51 -6.57
N TYR A 2 -6.32 12.12 -5.74
CA TYR A 2 -6.45 11.94 -4.29
C TYR A 2 -7.78 12.61 -3.94
N GLY A 3 -8.66 11.94 -3.19
CA GLY A 3 -9.94 12.55 -2.88
C GLY A 3 -9.74 13.65 -1.84
N THR A 4 -10.82 14.37 -1.55
CA THR A 4 -10.84 15.47 -0.59
C THR A 4 -10.41 15.05 0.82
N GLU A 5 -10.38 13.74 1.10
CA GLU A 5 -9.92 13.19 2.38
C GLU A 5 -8.46 13.54 2.75
N PHE A 6 -7.63 13.94 1.77
CA PHE A 6 -6.24 14.36 2.00
C PHE A 6 -6.00 15.87 1.87
N ALA A 7 -7.06 16.68 1.72
CA ALA A 7 -6.93 18.13 1.49
C ALA A 7 -6.25 18.88 2.65
N GLY A 8 -6.41 18.39 3.89
CA GLY A 8 -5.80 18.98 5.10
C GLY A 8 -4.37 18.51 5.39
N LEU A 9 -3.74 17.72 4.51
CA LEU A 9 -2.40 17.18 4.79
C LEU A 9 -1.34 18.28 4.92
N SER A 10 -1.53 19.40 4.22
CA SER A 10 -0.64 20.57 4.30
C SER A 10 -0.68 21.31 5.64
N ASP A 11 -1.67 21.02 6.48
CA ASP A 11 -1.81 21.65 7.80
C ASP A 11 -0.91 20.97 8.84
N VAL A 12 -0.46 19.74 8.54
CA VAL A 12 0.33 18.90 9.46
C VAL A 12 1.70 18.56 8.88
N ILE A 13 1.85 18.56 7.55
CA ILE A 13 3.08 18.20 6.86
C ILE A 13 3.49 19.35 5.92
N SER A 14 4.79 19.67 5.88
CA SER A 14 5.32 20.65 4.92
C SER A 14 4.92 20.28 3.49
N LYS A 15 4.48 21.27 2.71
CA LYS A 15 4.07 21.09 1.31
C LYS A 15 5.16 20.45 0.45
N ASP A 16 6.43 20.70 0.77
CA ASP A 16 7.57 20.14 0.04
C ASP A 16 7.68 18.61 0.16
N ASN A 17 7.04 18.03 1.19
CA ASN A 17 7.01 16.58 1.42
C ASN A 17 5.70 15.93 0.94
N ILE A 18 4.81 16.68 0.29
CA ILE A 18 3.53 16.18 -0.21
C ILE A 18 3.61 16.03 -1.73
N TYR A 19 3.50 14.79 -2.18
CA TYR A 19 3.52 14.45 -3.61
C TYR A 19 2.18 13.87 -4.05
N TYR A 20 1.59 14.48 -5.08
CA TYR A 20 0.37 14.01 -5.73
C TYR A 20 0.68 13.43 -7.10
N ALA A 21 -0.01 12.34 -7.43
CA ALA A 21 0.02 11.78 -8.78
C ALA A 21 -0.65 12.74 -9.78
N HIS A 22 -0.05 12.90 -10.95
CA HIS A 22 -0.53 13.75 -12.02
C HIS A 22 -1.92 13.29 -12.51
N PRO A 23 -2.79 14.23 -12.94
CA PRO A 23 -4.06 13.90 -13.56
C PRO A 23 -3.88 12.92 -14.72
N TYR A 24 -4.74 11.89 -14.80
CA TYR A 24 -4.73 10.84 -15.84
C TYR A 24 -3.48 9.94 -15.90
N CYS A 25 -2.47 10.13 -15.03
CA CYS A 25 -1.28 9.27 -14.95
C CYS A 25 -1.50 8.08 -14.00
N SER A 26 -2.24 7.08 -14.47
CA SER A 26 -2.61 5.95 -13.64
C SER A 26 -1.45 5.02 -13.25
N GLN A 27 -0.31 5.12 -13.96
CA GLN A 27 0.93 4.37 -13.71
C GLN A 27 1.62 4.76 -12.41
N GLU A 28 1.54 6.04 -12.01
CA GLU A 28 2.16 6.56 -10.77
C GLU A 28 1.56 5.95 -9.50
N ARG A 29 0.43 5.25 -9.64
CA ARG A 29 -0.30 4.56 -8.57
C ARG A 29 -0.22 3.04 -8.69
N GLY A 30 0.66 2.52 -9.54
CA GLY A 30 0.78 1.08 -9.84
C GLY A 30 1.03 0.23 -8.58
N SER A 31 1.94 0.67 -7.70
CA SER A 31 2.27 -0.05 -6.47
C SER A 31 1.07 -0.18 -5.53
N LYS A 32 0.28 0.90 -5.36
CA LYS A 32 -0.97 0.88 -4.57
C LYS A 32 -1.98 -0.12 -5.14
N LYS A 33 -2.15 -0.13 -6.47
CA LYS A 33 -3.06 -1.09 -7.15
C LYS A 33 -2.60 -2.53 -6.94
N ASN A 34 -1.31 -2.80 -7.06
CA ASN A 34 -0.74 -4.14 -6.84
C ASN A 34 -0.89 -4.59 -5.38
N HIS A 35 -0.65 -3.70 -4.42
CA HIS A 35 -0.82 -4.02 -3.00
C HIS A 35 -2.28 -4.32 -2.64
N ASN A 36 -3.22 -3.52 -3.13
CA ASN A 36 -4.66 -3.79 -2.95
C ASN A 36 -5.08 -5.14 -3.54
N ARG A 37 -4.45 -5.58 -4.64
CA ARG A 37 -4.70 -6.92 -5.21
C ARG A 37 -4.26 -8.05 -4.27
N LEU A 38 -3.20 -7.86 -3.48
CA LEU A 38 -2.75 -8.85 -2.50
C LEU A 38 -3.74 -8.96 -1.33
N ILE A 39 -4.17 -7.83 -0.77
CA ILE A 39 -5.18 -7.79 0.30
C ILE A 39 -6.48 -8.47 -0.17
N ARG A 40 -6.88 -8.24 -1.41
CA ARG A 40 -8.11 -8.82 -2.00
C ARG A 40 -8.11 -10.34 -2.15
N ARG A 41 -6.97 -11.01 -1.96
CA ARG A 41 -6.90 -12.48 -1.87
C ARG A 41 -7.44 -13.01 -0.54
N HIS A 42 -7.48 -12.16 0.49
CA HIS A 42 -7.90 -12.52 1.84
C HIS A 42 -9.22 -11.87 2.23
N LEU A 43 -9.47 -10.63 1.78
CA LEU A 43 -10.67 -9.88 2.10
C LEU A 43 -11.40 -9.45 0.82
N PRO A 44 -12.73 -9.62 0.74
CA PRO A 44 -13.52 -9.03 -0.33
C PRO A 44 -13.32 -7.52 -0.40
N LYS A 45 -13.54 -6.96 -1.59
CA LYS A 45 -13.59 -5.51 -1.75
C LYS A 45 -14.67 -4.95 -0.81
N ASP A 46 -14.38 -3.81 -0.18
CA ASP A 46 -15.29 -3.10 0.71
C ASP A 46 -15.63 -3.87 2.02
N SER A 47 -14.76 -4.80 2.45
CA SER A 47 -14.83 -5.41 3.77
C SER A 47 -14.70 -4.36 4.87
N LYS A 48 -15.65 -4.35 5.82
CA LYS A 48 -15.71 -3.39 6.96
C LYS A 48 -15.46 -4.04 8.32
N ASN A 49 -15.47 -5.36 8.38
CA ASN A 49 -15.49 -6.12 9.64
C ASN A 49 -14.23 -6.98 9.83
N ALA A 50 -13.11 -6.62 9.19
CA ALA A 50 -11.84 -7.30 9.41
C ALA A 50 -11.36 -7.02 10.84
N THR A 51 -11.08 -8.08 11.60
CA THR A 51 -10.53 -7.93 12.95
C THR A 51 -9.05 -7.56 12.88
N SER A 52 -8.54 -6.90 13.92
CA SER A 52 -7.12 -6.54 14.02
C SER A 52 -6.19 -7.76 13.87
N ALA A 53 -6.61 -8.93 14.36
CA ALA A 53 -5.86 -10.17 14.21
C ALA A 53 -5.81 -10.66 12.75
N GLU A 54 -6.91 -10.52 12.01
CA GLU A 54 -6.94 -10.84 10.58
C GLU A 54 -6.08 -9.88 9.77
N VAL A 55 -6.14 -8.58 10.09
CA VAL A 55 -5.29 -7.55 9.46
C VAL A 55 -3.81 -7.89 9.68
N ALA A 56 -3.40 -8.12 10.93
CA ALA A 56 -2.01 -8.47 11.26
C ALA A 56 -1.53 -9.74 10.54
N ARG A 57 -2.40 -10.75 10.43
CA ARG A 57 -2.09 -11.98 9.68
C ARG A 57 -1.92 -11.73 8.19
N ILE A 58 -2.75 -10.87 7.59
CA ILE A 58 -2.63 -10.49 6.17
C ILE A 58 -1.36 -9.68 5.95
N GLU A 59 -1.04 -8.72 6.83
CA GLU A 59 0.19 -7.93 6.77
C GLU A 59 1.43 -8.83 6.81
N LEU A 60 1.49 -9.75 7.78
CA LEU A 60 2.58 -10.73 7.89
C LEU A 60 2.71 -11.56 6.61
N TRP A 61 1.59 -12.03 6.06
CA TRP A 61 1.59 -12.79 4.82
C TRP A 61 2.12 -11.96 3.64
N ILE A 62 1.71 -10.69 3.52
CA ILE A 62 2.18 -9.79 2.45
C ILE A 62 3.69 -9.51 2.58
N ASN A 63 4.17 -9.35 3.81
CA ASN A 63 5.59 -9.09 4.11
C ASN A 63 6.47 -10.33 3.86
N LYS A 64 5.91 -11.52 4.00
CA LYS A 64 6.56 -12.80 3.70
C LYS A 64 6.32 -13.28 2.26
N TYR A 65 5.53 -12.58 1.47
CA TYR A 65 5.21 -12.98 0.10
C TYR A 65 6.37 -12.66 -0.86
N PRO A 66 7.00 -13.65 -1.50
CA PRO A 66 8.05 -13.45 -2.51
C PRO A 66 7.58 -12.53 -3.64
N LYS A 67 8.31 -11.46 -3.93
CA LYS A 67 7.95 -10.54 -5.03
C LYS A 67 8.97 -10.65 -6.16
N ARG A 68 8.47 -10.83 -7.39
CA ARG A 68 9.31 -10.89 -8.60
C ARG A 68 10.22 -9.67 -8.75
N MET A 69 9.75 -8.48 -8.35
CA MET A 69 10.54 -7.24 -8.40
C MET A 69 11.78 -7.26 -7.49
N PHE A 70 11.81 -8.16 -6.50
CA PHE A 70 12.91 -8.34 -5.56
C PHE A 70 13.67 -9.64 -5.83
N ASN A 71 13.74 -10.10 -7.08
CA ASN A 71 14.33 -11.40 -7.43
C ASN A 71 13.75 -12.56 -6.60
N TYR A 72 12.44 -12.51 -6.33
CA TYR A 72 11.73 -13.47 -5.49
C TYR A 72 12.14 -13.48 -4.02
N LEU A 73 12.85 -12.46 -3.54
CA LEU A 73 12.98 -12.20 -2.10
C LEU A 73 11.68 -11.62 -1.53
N THR A 74 11.54 -11.74 -0.22
CA THR A 74 10.39 -11.21 0.52
C THR A 74 10.66 -9.75 0.91
N PRO A 75 9.62 -8.90 1.02
CA PRO A 75 9.76 -7.55 1.57
C PRO A 75 10.46 -7.50 2.91
N GLU A 76 10.18 -8.45 3.80
CA GLU A 76 10.83 -8.57 5.11
C GLU A 76 12.35 -8.67 4.96
N ILE A 77 12.84 -9.55 4.07
CA ILE A 77 14.28 -9.68 3.81
C ILE A 77 14.83 -8.36 3.25
N ILE A 78 14.20 -7.81 2.22
CA ILE A 78 14.67 -6.57 1.57
C ILE A 78 14.74 -5.40 2.56
N TYR A 79 13.75 -5.27 3.43
CA TYR A 79 13.68 -4.21 4.44
C TYR A 79 14.80 -4.31 5.49
N HIS A 80 15.20 -5.54 5.86
CA HIS A 80 16.30 -5.76 6.81
C HIS A 80 17.70 -5.82 6.15
N SER A 81 17.77 -5.80 4.82
CA SER A 81 19.02 -5.91 4.06
C SER A 81 19.65 -4.55 3.68
N GLY A 82 19.07 -3.44 4.12
CA GLY A 82 19.58 -2.07 3.93
C GLY A 82 19.53 -1.27 5.22
#